data_AF-A0A6M3LLZ8-F1
#
_entry.id   AF-A0A6M3LLZ8-F1
#
_cell.length_a   1.000
_cell.length_b   1.000
_cell.length_c   1.000
_cell.angle_alpha   90.00
_cell.angle_beta   90.00
_cell.angle_gamma   90.00
#
_symmetry.space_group_name_H-M   'P 1'
#
loop_
_entity.id
_entity.type
_entity.pdbx_description
1 polymer ?
#
loop_
_entity_poly.entity_id
_entity_poly.type
_entity_poly.pdbx_seq_one_letter_code
_entity_poly.pdbx_strand_id
1 'polypeptide(L)' 'MKNAPSLYTMRKLRDIIVKSETQALTNEGWVPARPLGYYSLKSRIRITWMVFVGKADAFTWPGNQ' A
#
# COMPACT_ATOMS: atom_id res chain seq x y z
N MET A 1 11.48 -6.52 -6.32
CA MET A 1 11.34 -5.05 -6.18
C MET A 1 11.20 -4.71 -4.70
N LYS A 2 11.87 -3.66 -4.20
CA LYS A 2 11.79 -3.29 -2.77
C LYS A 2 10.40 -2.74 -2.45
N ASN A 3 9.70 -3.36 -1.49
CA ASN A 3 8.40 -2.88 -1.00
C ASN A 3 8.52 -1.43 -0.54
N ALA A 4 7.64 -0.57 -1.07
CA ALA A 4 7.65 0.87 -0.81
C ALA A 4 6.31 1.26 -0.15
N PRO A 5 6.33 2.05 0.93
CA PRO A 5 5.11 2.46 1.61
C PRO A 5 4.30 3.40 0.74
N SER A 6 3.00 3.45 0.98
CA SER A 6 2.05 4.31 0.28
C SER A 6 1.08 4.95 1.28
N LEU A 7 0.45 6.05 0.88
CA LEU A 7 -0.44 6.81 1.75
C LEU A 7 -1.84 6.86 1.14
N TYR A 8 -2.82 6.30 1.85
CA TYR A 8 -4.22 6.29 1.45
C TYR A 8 -5.12 6.62 2.63
N THR A 9 -6.30 7.15 2.32
CA THR A 9 -7.42 7.14 3.26
C THR A 9 -8.13 5.79 3.18
N MET A 10 -8.80 5.38 4.26
CA MET A 10 -9.58 4.13 4.27
C MET A 10 -10.63 4.05 3.15
N ARG A 11 -11.27 5.17 2.82
CA ARG A 11 -12.21 5.25 1.68
C ARG A 11 -11.52 4.96 0.36
N LYS A 12 -10.36 5.59 0.11
CA LYS A 12 -9.60 5.38 -1.13
C LYS A 12 -9.08 3.95 -1.23
N LEU A 13 -8.69 3.36 -0.09
CA LEU A 13 -8.22 1.98 -0.01
C LEU A 13 -9.36 1.00 -0.35
N ARG A 14 -10.57 1.23 0.19
CA ARG A 14 -11.78 0.48 -0.19
C ARG A 14 -12.09 0.63 -1.67
N ASP A 15 -12.05 1.85 -2.20
CA ASP A 15 -12.32 2.10 -3.62
C ASP A 15 -11.32 1.36 -4.52
N ILE A 16 -10.04 1.32 -4.15
CA ILE A 16 -9.03 0.53 -4.87
C ILE A 16 -9.39 -0.96 -4.78
N ILE A 17 -9.67 -1.50 -3.59
CA ILE A 17 -9.97 -2.94 -3.47
C ILE A 17 -11.22 -3.34 -4.29
N VAL A 18 -12.27 -2.51 -4.28
CA VAL A 18 -13.55 -2.83 -4.93
C VAL A 18 -13.55 -2.55 -6.43
N LYS A 19 -12.87 -1.48 -6.87
CA LYS A 19 -12.91 -1.00 -8.25
C LYS A 19 -11.62 -1.22 -9.03
N SER A 20 -10.60 -1.84 -8.43
CA SER A 20 -9.34 -2.06 -9.15
C SER A 20 -9.54 -3.04 -10.30
N GLU A 21 -9.53 -2.50 -11.51
CA GLU A 21 -9.41 -3.27 -12.74
C GLU A 21 -8.00 -3.88 -12.88
N THR A 22 -7.02 -3.32 -12.18
CA THR A 22 -5.64 -3.81 -12.17
C THR A 22 -5.46 -4.89 -11.10
N GLN A 23 -5.16 -6.11 -11.55
CA GLN A 23 -4.90 -7.24 -10.67
C GLN A 23 -3.47 -7.75 -10.85
N ALA A 24 -2.96 -8.41 -9.83
CA ALA A 24 -1.68 -9.08 -9.87
C ALA A 24 -1.86 -10.55 -9.46
N LEU A 25 -1.23 -11.44 -10.23
CA LEU A 25 -1.23 -12.87 -9.96
C LEU A 25 -0.25 -13.17 -8.83
N THR A 26 -0.75 -13.83 -7.80
CA THR A 26 0.02 -14.36 -6.69
C THR A 26 -0.16 -15.88 -6.59
N ASN A 27 0.58 -16.54 -5.71
CA ASN A 27 0.42 -17.98 -5.48
C ASN A 27 -0.99 -18.33 -4.97
N GLU A 28 -1.70 -17.38 -4.37
CA GLU A 28 -3.06 -17.52 -3.82
C GLU A 28 -4.14 -17.11 -4.85
N GLY A 29 -3.73 -16.78 -6.09
CA GLY A 29 -4.63 -16.33 -7.15
C GLY A 29 -4.50 -14.84 -7.46
N TRP A 30 -5.52 -14.31 -8.14
CA TRP A 30 -5.58 -12.91 -8.54
C TRP A 30 -6.03 -12.02 -7.39
N VAL A 31 -5.21 -11.04 -7.03
CA VAL A 31 -5.53 -10.04 -6.02
C VAL A 31 -5.41 -8.63 -6.61
N PRO A 32 -6.11 -7.61 -6.07
CA PRO A 32 -5.93 -6.23 -6.50
C PRO A 32 -4.45 -5.84 -6.45
N ALA A 33 -3.94 -5.21 -7.50
CA ALA A 33 -2.55 -4.78 -7.50
C ALA A 33 -2.36 -3.61 -6.53
N ARG A 34 -1.33 -3.67 -5.67
CA ARG A 34 -0.98 -2.51 -4.84
C ARG A 34 -0.54 -1.35 -5.74
N PRO A 35 -0.86 -0.09 -5.39
CA PRO A 35 -0.36 1.03 -6.18
C PRO A 35 1.12 1.30 -5.87
N LEU A 36 1.80 1.98 -6.78
CA LEU A 36 3.23 2.29 -6.64
C LEU A 36 3.49 3.14 -5.39
N GLY A 37 4.41 2.67 -4.55
CA GLY A 37 4.78 3.35 -3.31
C GLY A 37 5.79 4.47 -3.50
N TYR A 38 6.13 5.14 -2.40
CA TYR A 38 7.15 6.18 -2.39
C TYR A 38 8.56 5.58 -2.34
N TYR A 39 9.29 5.67 -3.45
CA TYR A 39 10.60 5.03 -3.59
C TYR A 39 11.79 5.80 -3.01
N SER A 40 11.66 7.11 -2.75
CA SER A 40 12.75 7.90 -2.17
C SER A 40 12.94 7.62 -0.68
N LEU A 41 14.20 7.59 -0.22
CA LEU A 41 14.54 7.35 1.20
C LEU A 41 13.89 8.39 2.12
N LYS A 42 13.87 9.66 1.70
CA LYS A 42 13.23 10.76 2.44
C LYS A 42 11.74 10.52 2.65
N SER A 43 11.02 10.09 1.61
CA SER A 43 9.58 9.81 1.73
C SER A 43 9.31 8.60 2.62
N ARG A 44 10.16 7.57 2.55
CA ARG A 44 10.05 6.39 3.44
C ARG A 44 10.17 6.78 4.91
N ILE A 45 11.21 7.52 5.28
CA ILE A 45 11.43 7.98 6.66
C ILE A 45 10.25 8.83 7.14
N ARG A 46 9.77 9.77 6.31
CA ARG A 46 8.62 10.62 6.64
C ARG A 46 7.36 9.80 6.95
N ILE A 47 7.05 8.80 6.13
CA ILE A 47 5.83 7.99 6.30
C ILE A 47 5.96 7.08 7.52
N THR A 48 7.10 6.43 7.72
CA THR A 48 7.37 5.66 8.94
C THR A 48 7.20 6.52 10.19
N TRP A 49 7.69 7.76 10.16
CA TRP A 49 7.51 8.70 11.27
C TRP A 49 6.04 9.04 11.51
N MET A 50 5.25 9.26 10.46
CA MET A 50 3.80 9.51 10.59
C MET A 50 3.08 8.36 11.27
N VAL A 51 3.45 7.11 10.99
CA VAL A 51 2.91 5.94 11.71
C VAL A 51 3.33 5.97 13.18
N PHE A 52 4.61 6.23 13.45
CA PHE A 52 5.14 6.27 14.81
C PHE A 52 4.46 7.33 15.70
N VAL A 53 4.15 8.51 15.14
CA VAL A 53 3.44 9.58 15.87
C VAL A 53 1.91 9.46 15.84
N GLY A 54 1.37 8.33 15.37
CA GLY A 54 -0.08 8.07 15.35
C GLY A 54 -0.87 8.92 14.34
N LYS A 55 -0.22 9.45 13.31
CA LYS A 55 -0.85 10.25 12.25
C LYS A 55 -1.24 9.43 11.01
N ALA A 56 -0.82 8.18 10.93
CA ALA A 56 -1.15 7.25 9.86
C ALA A 56 -1.16 5.81 10.38
N ASP A 57 -1.94 4.94 9.74
CA ASP A 57 -1.99 3.52 10.07
C ASP A 57 -1.10 2.71 9.13
N ALA A 58 -0.35 1.76 9.68
CA ALA A 58 0.33 0.74 8.89
C ALA A 58 -0.66 -0.40 8.58
N PHE A 59 -0.66 -0.85 7.33
CA PHE A 59 -1.47 -1.99 6.91
C PHE A 59 -0.70 -2.84 5.88
N THR A 60 -1.09 -4.09 5.77
CA THR A 60 -0.52 -5.05 4.81
C THR A 60 -1.41 -5.16 3.59
N TRP A 61 -0.81 -5.21 2.40
CA TRP A 61 -1.55 -5.48 1.17
C TRP A 61 -1.82 -6.98 1.03
N PRO A 62 -3.00 -7.40 0.53
CA PRO A 62 -3.31 -8.81 0.27
C PRO A 62 -2.26 -9.49 -0.63
N GLY A 63 -2.02 -10.79 -0.43
CA GLY A 63 -1.06 -11.57 -1.20
C GLY A 63 0.41 -11.22 -0.93
N ASN A 64 0.72 -10.57 0.20
CA ASN A 64 2.08 -10.20 0.63
C ASN A 64 2.89 -9.43 -0.43
N GLN A 65 2.22 -8.60 -1.23
CA GLN A 65 2.84 -7.80 -2.30
C GLN A 65 3.76 -6.72 -1.76
#